data_AF-A0A7S0VT56-F1
#
_entry.id   AF-A0A7S0VT56-F1
#
_cell.length_a   1.000
_cell.length_b   1.000
_cell.length_c   1.000
_cell.angle_alpha   90.00
_cell.angle_beta   90.00
_cell.angle_gamma   90.00
#
_symmetry.space_group_name_H-M   'P 1'
#
loop_
_entity.id
_entity.type
_entity.pdbx_description
1 polymer ?
#
loop_
_entity_poly.entity_id
_entity_poly.type
_entity_poly.pdbx_seq_one_letter_code
_entity_poly.pdbx_strand_id
1 'polypeptide(L)'
;MAVMLGGRQVEIGDRVQTVTEGHKATVRYVGKVEGANPPDGWVGVEWDAEGRGKHDGEAKGTRYFTCPPGKGSFVRPDAVLAPPVSFQEALAEKYASKEAASAEVSMPFRASGGKKQAINVEFVGNDKEVKRMAKTDKLEVVTLLGLRIATAEQDEGWIKKNAPSISSLELDDNLLRDWQAVADIVGQLPALAVLSLSGNRLQPLTSAPTPPLSSAFPMLRQLVLNATGATFAHLELLKGALPALEDLHMASNGMASLDTSPSEPGAPIVGWPSLRGLDLSDNLLCRWEGDLDRLGAAFPGLQRLVLNGNRLRSLSFAPPPEEGGELGG
;
A
#
# COMPACT_ATOMS: atom_id res chain seq x y z
N MET A 1 24.72 17.16 -9.38
CA MET A 1 24.44 16.16 -10.44
C MET A 1 23.27 15.30 -9.98
N ALA A 2 22.36 14.96 -10.88
CA ALA A 2 21.31 13.98 -10.59
C ALA A 2 21.94 12.60 -10.35
N VAL A 3 21.43 11.85 -9.38
CA VAL A 3 21.85 10.47 -9.14
C VAL A 3 20.82 9.56 -9.79
N MET A 4 21.28 8.63 -10.62
CA MET A 4 20.41 7.74 -11.38
C MET A 4 20.40 6.34 -10.75
N LEU A 5 19.30 5.61 -10.92
CA LEU A 5 19.18 4.20 -10.59
C LEU A 5 18.25 3.56 -11.62
N GLY A 6 18.76 2.62 -12.42
CA GLY A 6 17.95 1.96 -13.46
C GLY A 6 17.39 2.90 -14.51
N GLY A 7 18.11 3.98 -14.86
CA GLY A 7 17.64 4.97 -15.84
C GLY A 7 16.66 6.02 -15.29
N ARG A 8 16.27 5.93 -14.02
CA ARG A 8 15.43 6.93 -13.32
C ARG A 8 16.26 7.78 -12.37
N GLN A 9 15.94 9.07 -12.25
CA GLN A 9 16.52 9.94 -11.24
C GLN A 9 16.00 9.56 -9.84
N VAL A 10 16.92 9.37 -8.90
CA VAL A 10 16.59 9.08 -7.49
C VAL A 10 16.20 10.39 -6.81
N GLU A 11 15.05 10.37 -6.15
CA GLU A 11 14.52 11.52 -5.41
C GLU A 11 14.43 11.26 -3.91
N ILE A 12 14.44 12.33 -3.12
CA ILE A 12 14.13 12.24 -1.70
C ILE A 12 12.70 11.74 -1.54
N GLY A 13 12.52 10.75 -0.67
CA GLY A 13 11.24 10.09 -0.44
C GLY A 13 11.02 8.83 -1.26
N ASP A 14 11.84 8.56 -2.28
CA ASP A 14 11.78 7.31 -3.04
C ASP A 14 11.99 6.10 -2.13
N ARG A 15 11.28 5.02 -2.46
CA ARG A 15 11.46 3.72 -1.82
C ARG A 15 12.44 2.92 -2.65
N VAL A 16 13.43 2.33 -1.99
CA VAL A 16 14.50 1.58 -2.63
C VAL A 16 14.71 0.24 -1.95
N GLN A 17 15.28 -0.70 -2.68
CA GLN A 17 15.57 -2.05 -2.21
C GLN A 17 16.99 -2.44 -2.56
N THR A 18 17.69 -3.18 -1.69
CA THR A 18 19.03 -3.69 -2.00
C THR A 18 19.00 -4.88 -2.96
N VAL A 19 20.03 -5.00 -3.81
CA VAL A 19 20.20 -6.14 -4.72
C VAL A 19 20.40 -7.46 -3.97
N THR A 20 21.28 -7.47 -2.95
CA THR A 20 21.83 -8.73 -2.42
C THR A 20 20.91 -9.46 -1.43
N GLU A 21 19.98 -8.77 -0.79
CA GLU A 21 19.12 -9.37 0.26
C GLU A 21 17.71 -8.75 0.32
N GLY A 22 17.37 -7.86 -0.61
CA GLY A 22 16.02 -7.30 -0.70
C GLY A 22 15.61 -6.37 0.45
N HIS A 23 16.54 -5.85 1.25
CA HIS A 23 16.23 -4.88 2.29
C HIS A 23 15.71 -3.57 1.71
N LYS A 24 14.60 -3.08 2.28
CA LYS A 24 13.93 -1.85 1.86
C LYS A 24 14.34 -0.64 2.70
N ALA A 25 14.31 0.52 2.07
CA ALA A 25 14.63 1.80 2.69
C ALA A 25 13.90 2.98 2.02
N THR A 26 13.84 4.11 2.73
CA THR A 26 13.43 5.41 2.19
C THR A 26 14.66 6.26 1.90
N VAL A 27 14.71 6.91 0.74
CA VAL A 27 15.72 7.92 0.43
C VAL A 27 15.47 9.18 1.26
N ARG A 28 16.49 9.63 2.00
CA ARG A 28 16.46 10.83 2.85
C ARG A 28 17.42 11.92 2.38
N TYR A 29 18.40 11.57 1.55
CA TYR A 29 19.38 12.52 1.03
C TYR A 29 19.89 12.06 -0.34
N VAL A 30 20.12 12.98 -1.26
CA VAL A 30 20.75 12.72 -2.57
C VAL A 30 21.78 13.82 -2.80
N GLY A 31 23.06 13.47 -2.96
CA GLY A 31 24.08 14.46 -3.24
C GLY A 31 25.49 14.11 -2.78
N LYS A 32 26.20 15.15 -2.31
CA LYS A 32 27.60 15.12 -1.92
C LYS A 32 27.75 14.71 -0.45
N VAL A 33 28.72 13.87 -0.15
CA VAL A 33 29.12 13.58 1.24
C VAL A 33 30.57 14.00 1.46
N GLU A 34 30.80 14.81 2.48
CA GLU A 34 32.10 15.39 2.77
C GLU A 34 33.08 14.31 3.23
N GLY A 35 34.27 14.33 2.64
CA GLY A 35 35.30 13.32 2.90
C GLY A 35 34.94 11.92 2.40
N ALA A 36 33.90 11.76 1.55
CA ALA A 36 33.65 10.54 0.80
C ALA A 36 34.42 10.57 -0.54
N ASN A 37 34.77 9.39 -1.07
CA ASN A 37 35.43 9.26 -2.36
C ASN A 37 34.66 8.27 -3.26
N PRO A 38 34.11 8.70 -4.42
CA PRO A 38 33.97 10.10 -4.85
C PRO A 38 33.12 10.94 -3.88
N PRO A 39 33.22 12.28 -3.89
CA PRO A 39 32.43 13.13 -3.02
C PRO A 39 30.95 13.19 -3.43
N ASP A 40 30.63 13.16 -4.71
CA ASP A 40 29.27 13.26 -5.25
C ASP A 40 28.67 11.89 -5.59
N GLY A 41 27.35 11.81 -5.72
CA GLY A 41 26.64 10.62 -6.19
C GLY A 41 26.27 9.63 -5.08
N TRP A 42 26.08 10.14 -3.85
CA TRP A 42 25.63 9.36 -2.72
C TRP A 42 24.14 9.51 -2.50
N VAL A 43 23.54 8.45 -1.99
CA VAL A 43 22.16 8.45 -1.51
C VAL A 43 22.18 8.08 -0.04
N GLY A 44 21.68 8.98 0.79
CA GLY A 44 21.40 8.71 2.20
C GLY A 44 20.05 8.01 2.29
N VAL A 45 20.03 6.84 2.93
CA VAL A 45 18.84 6.00 3.08
C VAL A 45 18.55 5.74 4.56
N GLU A 46 17.26 5.70 4.90
CA GLU A 46 16.74 5.19 6.17
C GLU A 46 16.18 3.78 5.95
N TRP A 47 16.83 2.76 6.53
CA TRP A 47 16.37 1.38 6.47
C TRP A 47 15.06 1.19 7.23
N ASP A 48 14.16 0.36 6.72
CA ASP A 48 12.96 -0.01 7.47
C ASP A 48 13.34 -0.85 8.69
N ALA A 49 14.18 -1.86 8.47
CA ALA A 49 14.71 -2.74 9.50
C ALA A 49 15.62 -1.99 10.50
N GLU A 50 15.40 -2.21 11.79
CA GLU A 50 16.26 -1.70 12.86
C GLU A 50 17.66 -2.31 12.82
N GLY A 51 18.66 -1.52 13.24
CA GLY A 51 20.04 -1.96 13.37
C GLY A 51 20.82 -2.17 12.07
N ARG A 52 20.17 -2.06 10.90
CA ARG A 52 20.83 -2.23 9.60
C ARG A 52 21.72 -1.06 9.21
N GLY A 53 21.37 0.14 9.67
CA GLY A 53 22.13 1.35 9.40
C GLY A 53 23.39 1.48 10.24
N LYS A 54 24.16 2.51 9.95
CA LYS A 54 25.44 2.82 10.60
C LYS A 54 25.38 4.10 11.45
N HIS A 55 24.46 5.00 11.11
CA HIS A 55 24.35 6.32 11.71
C HIS A 55 22.88 6.76 11.77
N ASP A 56 22.62 7.96 12.27
CA ASP A 56 21.32 8.62 12.34
C ASP A 56 21.11 9.66 11.21
N GLY A 57 22.10 9.78 10.30
CA GLY A 57 22.08 10.70 9.16
C GLY A 57 23.20 11.74 9.19
N GLU A 58 24.02 11.70 10.24
CA GLU A 58 25.28 12.43 10.34
C GLU A 58 26.47 11.60 9.82
N ALA A 59 27.40 12.25 9.11
CA ALA A 59 28.69 11.67 8.74
C ALA A 59 29.81 12.69 8.93
N LYS A 60 30.86 12.29 9.66
CA LYS A 60 32.07 13.10 9.93
C LYS A 60 31.75 14.50 10.50
N GLY A 61 30.72 14.61 11.35
CA GLY A 61 30.31 15.87 11.99
C GLY A 61 29.37 16.74 11.15
N THR A 62 29.03 16.33 9.92
CA THR A 62 28.07 17.04 9.05
C THR A 62 26.75 16.26 9.02
N ARG A 63 25.64 16.93 9.32
CA ARG A 63 24.29 16.35 9.27
C ARG A 63 23.66 16.54 7.89
N TYR A 64 23.33 15.43 7.24
CA TYR A 64 22.72 15.44 5.90
C TYR A 64 21.22 15.17 5.95
N PHE A 65 20.81 14.32 6.89
CA PHE A 65 19.41 13.99 7.17
C PHE A 65 19.28 13.54 8.62
N THR A 66 18.05 13.30 9.07
CA THR A 66 17.76 12.78 10.41
C THR A 66 16.89 11.53 10.31
N CYS A 67 17.27 10.48 11.03
CA CYS A 67 16.51 9.24 11.21
C CYS A 67 16.91 8.61 12.56
N PRO A 68 16.21 7.55 13.03
CA PRO A 68 16.60 6.88 14.25
C PRO A 68 18.06 6.37 14.23
N PRO A 69 18.76 6.35 15.38
CA PRO A 69 20.13 5.85 15.46
C PRO A 69 20.26 4.42 14.90
N GLY A 70 21.25 4.19 14.05
CA GLY A 70 21.48 2.88 13.44
C GLY A 70 20.48 2.51 12.34
N LYS A 71 19.69 3.46 11.81
CA LYS A 71 18.87 3.25 10.59
C LYS A 71 19.41 3.94 9.34
N GLY A 72 20.30 4.92 9.48
CA GLY A 72 20.86 5.68 8.38
C GLY A 72 22.04 4.99 7.70
N SER A 73 22.16 5.10 6.37
CA SER A 73 23.37 4.75 5.62
C SER A 73 23.56 5.65 4.42
N PHE A 74 24.80 5.94 4.04
CA PHE A 74 25.13 6.46 2.70
C PHE A 74 25.53 5.31 1.79
N VAL A 75 24.85 5.18 0.65
CA VAL A 75 25.08 4.14 -0.34
C VAL A 75 25.36 4.72 -1.72
N ARG A 76 26.04 3.93 -2.54
CA ARG A 76 26.15 4.14 -3.97
C ARG A 76 25.02 3.38 -4.65
N PRO A 77 24.03 4.05 -5.28
CA PRO A 77 22.84 3.39 -5.80
C PRO A 77 23.16 2.23 -6.72
N ASP A 78 23.96 2.44 -7.77
CA ASP A 78 24.27 1.39 -8.76
C ASP A 78 25.02 0.19 -8.19
N ALA A 79 25.68 0.34 -7.04
CA ALA A 79 26.42 -0.73 -6.40
C ALA A 79 25.59 -1.54 -5.39
N VAL A 80 24.50 -0.95 -4.87
CA VAL A 80 23.78 -1.50 -3.70
C VAL A 80 22.29 -1.70 -3.96
N LEU A 81 21.67 -0.82 -4.73
CA LEU A 81 20.23 -0.74 -4.91
C LEU A 81 19.81 -1.42 -6.21
N ALA A 82 18.69 -2.15 -6.14
CA ALA A 82 18.05 -2.73 -7.30
C ALA A 82 17.26 -1.66 -8.06
N PRO A 83 17.28 -1.66 -9.41
CA PRO A 83 16.40 -0.82 -10.21
C PRO A 83 14.92 -1.00 -9.83
N PRO A 84 14.16 0.11 -9.69
CA PRO A 84 12.71 0.03 -9.58
C PRO A 84 12.10 -0.48 -10.88
N VAL A 85 10.88 -1.01 -10.80
CA VAL A 85 10.13 -1.57 -11.93
C VAL A 85 8.81 -0.82 -12.05
N SER A 86 8.30 -0.68 -13.27
CA SER A 86 6.93 -0.17 -13.50
C SER A 86 5.88 -1.27 -13.33
N PHE A 87 4.64 -0.90 -13.01
CA PHE A 87 3.53 -1.86 -12.97
C PHE A 87 3.37 -2.58 -14.33
N GLN A 88 3.49 -1.84 -15.43
CA GLN A 88 3.49 -2.37 -16.80
C GLN A 88 4.52 -3.51 -16.97
N GLU A 89 5.78 -3.28 -16.60
CA GLU A 89 6.84 -4.28 -16.70
C GLU A 89 6.61 -5.48 -15.79
N ALA A 90 6.21 -5.24 -14.54
CA ALA A 90 5.98 -6.30 -13.57
C ALA A 90 4.81 -7.21 -13.98
N LEU A 91 3.72 -6.64 -14.51
CA LEU A 91 2.59 -7.38 -15.04
C LEU A 91 2.99 -8.19 -16.27
N ALA A 92 3.73 -7.57 -17.21
CA ALA A 92 4.21 -8.24 -18.41
C ALA A 92 5.18 -9.38 -18.07
N GLU A 93 6.11 -9.19 -17.14
CA GLU A 93 7.06 -10.23 -16.74
C GLU A 93 6.36 -11.43 -16.10
N LYS A 94 5.48 -11.19 -15.13
CA LYS A 94 4.82 -12.24 -14.36
C LYS A 94 3.79 -13.03 -15.18
N TYR A 95 3.04 -12.36 -16.05
CA TYR A 95 1.91 -12.98 -16.76
C TYR A 95 2.16 -13.27 -18.24
N ALA A 96 3.29 -12.84 -18.83
CA ALA A 96 3.65 -13.19 -20.21
C ALA A 96 4.49 -14.48 -20.36
N SER A 97 5.04 -15.04 -19.28
CA SER A 97 5.79 -16.30 -19.35
C SER A 97 4.84 -17.51 -19.36
N LYS A 98 5.21 -18.58 -20.08
CA LYS A 98 4.36 -19.77 -20.33
C LYS A 98 3.92 -20.53 -19.04
N GLU A 99 4.48 -20.21 -17.88
CA GLU A 99 4.23 -20.92 -16.61
C GLU A 99 3.00 -20.41 -15.84
N ALA A 100 2.54 -19.18 -16.09
CA ALA A 100 1.34 -18.62 -15.44
C ALA A 100 0.02 -19.27 -15.92
N ALA A 101 0.03 -19.93 -17.09
CA ALA A 101 -1.13 -20.68 -17.58
C ALA A 101 -1.29 -22.07 -16.91
N SER A 102 -0.29 -22.50 -16.14
CA SER A 102 -0.27 -23.77 -15.39
C SER A 102 -0.22 -23.59 -13.87
N ALA A 103 -0.08 -22.36 -13.36
CA ALA A 103 -0.23 -22.08 -11.94
C ALA A 103 -1.72 -22.14 -11.60
N GLU A 104 -2.15 -23.35 -11.26
CA GLU A 104 -3.49 -23.65 -10.77
C GLU A 104 -3.88 -22.67 -9.66
N VAL A 105 -4.98 -21.98 -9.91
CA VAL A 105 -6.08 -21.73 -8.97
C VAL A 105 -5.92 -22.50 -7.66
N SER A 106 -5.28 -21.87 -6.67
CA SER A 106 -5.38 -22.28 -5.27
C SER A 106 -6.74 -21.81 -4.74
N MET A 107 -7.81 -22.49 -5.14
CA MET A 107 -9.10 -22.40 -4.46
C MET A 107 -9.18 -23.50 -3.40
N PRO A 108 -9.35 -23.18 -2.11
CA PRO A 108 -9.81 -24.15 -1.14
C PRO A 108 -11.33 -24.29 -1.27
N PHE A 109 -11.81 -25.00 -2.30
CA PHE A 109 -13.18 -25.53 -2.27
C PHE A 109 -13.29 -26.83 -3.08
N ARG A 110 -13.49 -27.93 -2.35
CA ARG A 110 -13.90 -29.23 -2.92
C ARG A 110 -15.38 -29.13 -3.30
N ALA A 111 -15.68 -29.14 -4.58
CA ALA A 111 -16.98 -29.58 -5.08
C ALA A 111 -16.81 -30.38 -6.38
N SER A 112 -17.61 -31.43 -6.47
CA SER A 112 -17.46 -32.59 -7.33
C SER A 112 -17.85 -32.33 -8.80
N GLY A 113 -17.12 -32.95 -9.73
CA GLY A 113 -17.62 -33.40 -11.03
C GLY A 113 -17.87 -32.36 -12.12
N GLY A 114 -16.88 -32.13 -12.99
CA GLY A 114 -17.05 -31.45 -14.29
C GLY A 114 -15.86 -31.69 -15.23
N LYS A 115 -16.14 -32.14 -16.47
CA LYS A 115 -15.13 -32.57 -17.46
C LYS A 115 -14.15 -31.46 -17.86
N LYS A 116 -12.85 -31.75 -17.80
CA LYS A 116 -11.76 -30.91 -18.32
C LYS A 116 -11.79 -30.88 -19.85
N GLN A 117 -11.95 -29.70 -20.45
CA GLN A 117 -11.78 -29.51 -21.89
C GLN A 117 -10.40 -28.89 -22.12
N ALA A 118 -9.50 -29.66 -22.73
CA ALA A 118 -8.15 -29.21 -23.08
C ALA A 118 -8.22 -28.33 -24.34
N ILE A 119 -7.70 -27.11 -24.27
CA ILE A 119 -7.53 -26.25 -25.43
C ILE A 119 -6.09 -26.40 -25.91
N ASN A 120 -5.91 -27.08 -27.03
CA ASN A 120 -4.64 -27.21 -27.74
C ASN A 120 -4.62 -26.18 -28.87
N VAL A 121 -3.59 -25.34 -28.98
CA VAL A 121 -3.39 -24.51 -30.18
C VAL A 121 -1.91 -24.42 -30.56
N GLU A 122 -1.64 -24.82 -31.80
CA GLU A 122 -0.34 -24.83 -32.47
C GLU A 122 0.14 -23.43 -32.87
N PHE A 123 1.46 -23.27 -32.90
CA PHE A 123 2.14 -22.02 -33.23
C PHE A 123 2.44 -21.94 -34.72
N VAL A 124 1.93 -20.90 -35.38
CA VAL A 124 2.46 -20.43 -36.68
C VAL A 124 2.70 -18.92 -36.64
N GLY A 125 3.88 -18.51 -37.12
CA GLY A 125 4.16 -17.19 -37.69
C GLY A 125 4.62 -16.09 -36.71
N ASN A 126 5.59 -15.28 -37.18
CA ASN A 126 6.34 -14.23 -36.47
C ASN A 126 5.47 -13.10 -35.86
N ASP A 127 4.87 -13.36 -34.70
CA ASP A 127 3.97 -12.42 -34.03
C ASP A 127 4.15 -12.50 -32.50
N LYS A 128 5.31 -12.06 -32.00
CA LYS A 128 5.66 -12.17 -30.57
C LYS A 128 4.93 -11.15 -29.68
N GLU A 129 4.47 -10.05 -30.24
CA GLU A 129 3.83 -8.95 -29.49
C GLU A 129 2.30 -9.11 -29.45
N VAL A 130 1.67 -9.43 -30.59
CA VAL A 130 0.21 -9.60 -30.71
C VAL A 130 -0.31 -10.80 -29.91
N LYS A 131 0.46 -11.89 -29.80
CA LYS A 131 0.08 -13.08 -29.01
C LYS A 131 0.36 -12.95 -27.50
N ARG A 132 1.18 -11.98 -27.07
CA ARG A 132 1.41 -11.67 -25.64
C ARG A 132 0.21 -10.94 -25.02
N MET A 133 -0.43 -10.07 -25.80
CA MET A 133 -1.47 -9.12 -25.36
C MET A 133 -2.84 -9.75 -25.13
N ALA A 134 -3.21 -10.81 -25.87
CA ALA A 134 -4.52 -11.46 -25.74
C ALA A 134 -4.76 -12.19 -24.39
N LYS A 135 -3.75 -12.25 -23.50
CA LYS A 135 -3.82 -12.94 -22.21
C LYS A 135 -4.11 -12.02 -21.02
N THR A 136 -3.85 -10.71 -21.11
CA THR A 136 -4.03 -9.80 -19.96
C THR A 136 -5.47 -9.28 -19.82
N ASP A 137 -6.23 -9.19 -20.91
CA ASP A 137 -7.63 -8.74 -20.90
C ASP A 137 -8.59 -9.66 -20.10
N LYS A 138 -8.15 -10.87 -19.72
CA LYS A 138 -8.92 -11.82 -18.90
C LYS A 138 -8.48 -11.89 -17.45
N LEU A 139 -7.46 -11.13 -17.05
CA LEU A 139 -6.98 -11.16 -15.67
C LEU A 139 -7.93 -10.34 -14.80
N GLU A 140 -8.75 -11.03 -14.01
CA GLU A 140 -9.60 -10.39 -13.00
C GLU A 140 -8.86 -10.24 -11.68
N VAL A 141 -8.04 -11.23 -11.31
CA VAL A 141 -7.27 -11.25 -10.06
C VAL A 141 -5.78 -11.26 -10.39
N VAL A 142 -5.06 -10.25 -9.91
CA VAL A 142 -3.64 -10.04 -10.16
C VAL A 142 -2.90 -9.86 -8.85
N THR A 143 -1.83 -10.64 -8.67
CA THR A 143 -0.91 -10.52 -7.54
C THR A 143 0.45 -10.12 -8.06
N LEU A 144 1.04 -9.05 -7.53
CA LEU A 144 2.35 -8.53 -7.91
C LEU A 144 3.20 -8.23 -6.67
N LEU A 145 3.24 -9.18 -5.74
CA LEU A 145 3.98 -9.10 -4.47
C LEU A 145 5.50 -8.92 -4.67
N GLY A 146 6.09 -7.89 -4.06
CA GLY A 146 7.55 -7.80 -3.91
C GLY A 146 8.35 -7.59 -5.20
N LEU A 147 7.71 -7.11 -6.27
CA LEU A 147 8.33 -6.97 -7.60
C LEU A 147 9.07 -5.64 -7.82
N ARG A 148 9.26 -4.86 -6.75
CA ARG A 148 9.91 -3.54 -6.77
C ARG A 148 9.16 -2.49 -7.60
N ILE A 149 7.83 -2.62 -7.67
CA ILE A 149 6.99 -1.66 -8.40
C ILE A 149 7.07 -0.30 -7.72
N ALA A 150 7.49 0.72 -8.46
CA ALA A 150 7.59 2.11 -7.96
C ALA A 150 6.81 3.12 -8.81
N THR A 151 6.46 2.76 -10.05
CA THR A 151 5.75 3.63 -11.00
C THR A 151 4.67 2.86 -11.74
N ALA A 152 3.76 3.59 -12.38
CA ALA A 152 2.67 2.99 -13.15
C ALA A 152 3.15 2.38 -14.48
N GLU A 153 3.53 3.22 -15.43
CA GLU A 153 3.81 2.80 -16.81
C GLU A 153 4.87 3.68 -17.46
N GLN A 154 5.42 3.19 -18.56
CA GLN A 154 6.30 3.96 -19.44
C GLN A 154 5.53 4.53 -20.63
N ASP A 155 4.50 3.81 -21.08
CA ASP A 155 3.61 4.19 -22.16
C ASP A 155 2.27 4.67 -21.58
N GLU A 156 1.96 5.96 -21.69
CA GLU A 156 0.73 6.54 -21.13
C GLU A 156 -0.54 5.84 -21.65
N GLY A 157 -1.42 5.44 -20.74
CA GLY A 157 -2.67 4.75 -21.03
C GLY A 157 -2.52 3.26 -21.34
N TRP A 158 -1.32 2.68 -21.17
CA TRP A 158 -1.07 1.26 -21.39
C TRP A 158 -1.88 0.40 -20.42
N ILE A 159 -1.93 0.76 -19.14
CA ILE A 159 -2.68 0.02 -18.11
C ILE A 159 -4.16 -0.03 -18.49
N LYS A 160 -4.74 1.13 -18.80
CA LYS A 160 -6.15 1.24 -19.22
C LYS A 160 -6.48 0.37 -20.43
N LYS A 161 -5.55 0.27 -21.37
CA LYS A 161 -5.72 -0.51 -22.61
C LYS A 161 -5.57 -2.01 -22.41
N ASN A 162 -4.62 -2.46 -21.58
CA ASN A 162 -4.20 -3.86 -21.52
C ASN A 162 -4.63 -4.61 -20.25
N ALA A 163 -5.15 -3.90 -19.26
CA ALA A 163 -5.59 -4.46 -17.99
C ALA A 163 -7.00 -3.97 -17.53
N PRO A 164 -7.98 -3.75 -18.43
CA PRO A 164 -9.26 -3.13 -18.05
C PRO A 164 -10.12 -4.02 -17.14
N SER A 165 -9.88 -5.34 -17.15
CA SER A 165 -10.70 -6.34 -16.44
C SER A 165 -10.22 -6.64 -15.01
N ILE A 166 -9.10 -6.06 -14.55
CA ILE A 166 -8.59 -6.30 -13.20
C ILE A 166 -9.61 -5.78 -12.18
N SER A 167 -10.15 -6.70 -11.38
CA SER A 167 -11.09 -6.43 -10.30
C SER A 167 -10.48 -6.61 -8.91
N SER A 168 -9.42 -7.41 -8.80
CA SER A 168 -8.65 -7.60 -7.57
C SER A 168 -7.16 -7.46 -7.85
N LEU A 169 -6.49 -6.56 -7.12
CA LEU A 169 -5.07 -6.26 -7.31
C LEU A 169 -4.32 -6.27 -5.97
N GLU A 170 -3.29 -7.10 -5.88
CA GLU A 170 -2.36 -7.15 -4.74
C GLU A 170 -1.01 -6.57 -5.15
N LEU A 171 -0.64 -5.43 -4.58
CA LEU A 171 0.64 -4.73 -4.79
C LEU A 171 1.49 -4.73 -3.52
N ASP A 172 1.31 -5.75 -2.69
CA ASP A 172 1.99 -5.89 -1.41
C ASP A 172 3.52 -5.85 -1.57
N ASP A 173 4.18 -5.31 -0.55
CA ASP A 173 5.63 -5.32 -0.42
C ASP A 173 6.41 -4.71 -1.60
N ASN A 174 5.86 -3.71 -2.27
CA ASN A 174 6.53 -3.00 -3.37
C ASN A 174 7.24 -1.71 -2.91
N LEU A 175 7.60 -0.86 -3.88
CA LEU A 175 8.35 0.39 -3.71
C LEU A 175 7.49 1.62 -4.04
N LEU A 176 6.18 1.52 -3.85
CA LEU A 176 5.29 2.66 -4.00
C LEU A 176 5.58 3.68 -2.90
N ARG A 177 5.97 4.90 -3.29
CA ARG A 177 6.40 5.94 -2.36
C ARG A 177 5.24 6.71 -1.73
N ASP A 178 4.14 6.91 -2.46
CA ASP A 178 3.03 7.74 -2.04
C ASP A 178 1.73 7.32 -2.73
N TRP A 179 0.63 7.96 -2.32
CA TRP A 179 -0.70 7.71 -2.85
C TRP A 179 -0.87 8.16 -4.31
N GLN A 180 -0.05 9.11 -4.78
CA GLN A 180 -0.11 9.52 -6.19
C GLN A 180 0.37 8.38 -7.09
N ALA A 181 1.48 7.72 -6.74
CA ALA A 181 1.95 6.54 -7.47
C ALA A 181 0.91 5.40 -7.48
N VAL A 182 0.13 5.24 -6.41
CA VAL A 182 -1.01 4.31 -6.35
C VAL A 182 -2.12 4.76 -7.31
N ALA A 183 -2.51 6.04 -7.27
CA ALA A 183 -3.55 6.61 -8.13
C ALA A 183 -3.22 6.47 -9.63
N ASP A 184 -1.96 6.67 -10.00
CA ASP A 184 -1.48 6.55 -11.39
C ASP A 184 -1.67 5.14 -11.96
N ILE A 185 -1.66 4.11 -11.10
CA ILE A 185 -1.95 2.72 -11.46
C ILE A 185 -3.45 2.46 -11.46
N VAL A 186 -4.10 2.67 -10.32
CA VAL A 186 -5.47 2.19 -10.06
C VAL A 186 -6.54 3.06 -10.71
N GLY A 187 -6.28 4.35 -10.95
CA GLY A 187 -7.17 5.24 -11.67
C GLY A 187 -7.39 4.82 -13.14
N GLN A 188 -6.57 3.90 -13.63
CA GLN A 188 -6.67 3.31 -14.96
C GLN A 188 -7.42 1.97 -14.99
N LEU A 189 -7.83 1.44 -13.83
CA LEU A 189 -8.46 0.12 -13.67
C LEU A 189 -9.96 0.28 -13.34
N PRO A 190 -10.85 0.37 -14.36
CA PRO A 190 -12.26 0.72 -14.15
C PRO A 190 -13.07 -0.34 -13.40
N ALA A 191 -12.61 -1.60 -13.39
CA ALA A 191 -13.28 -2.71 -12.72
C ALA A 191 -12.76 -2.99 -11.30
N LEU A 192 -11.77 -2.23 -10.81
CA LEU A 192 -11.08 -2.53 -9.55
C LEU A 192 -12.01 -2.38 -8.34
N ALA A 193 -12.19 -3.48 -7.62
CA ALA A 193 -13.02 -3.58 -6.42
C ALA A 193 -12.20 -3.94 -5.17
N VAL A 194 -11.09 -4.66 -5.32
CA VAL A 194 -10.24 -5.10 -4.22
C VAL A 194 -8.80 -4.64 -4.46
N LEU A 195 -8.21 -3.96 -3.49
CA LEU A 195 -6.83 -3.49 -3.54
C LEU A 195 -6.10 -3.84 -2.25
N SER A 196 -4.95 -4.50 -2.38
CA SER A 196 -4.02 -4.70 -1.28
C SER A 196 -2.71 -3.97 -1.53
N LEU A 197 -2.26 -3.21 -0.53
CA LEU A 197 -1.02 -2.44 -0.51
C LEU A 197 -0.16 -2.81 0.71
N SER A 198 -0.38 -3.98 1.31
CA SER A 198 0.24 -4.38 2.57
C SER A 198 1.77 -4.31 2.50
N GLY A 199 2.42 -3.86 3.57
CA GLY A 199 3.88 -3.72 3.62
C GLY A 199 4.47 -2.59 2.76
N ASN A 200 3.66 -1.79 2.06
CA ASN A 200 4.13 -0.56 1.42
C ASN A 200 4.17 0.59 2.44
N ARG A 201 5.31 1.26 2.55
CA ARG A 201 5.48 2.42 3.45
C ARG A 201 5.18 3.72 2.72
N LEU A 202 3.90 3.95 2.45
CA LEU A 202 3.41 5.13 1.75
C LEU A 202 3.66 6.39 2.58
N GLN A 203 4.07 7.48 1.92
CA GLN A 203 4.16 8.76 2.58
C GLN A 203 2.77 9.23 3.06
N PRO A 204 2.70 9.81 4.26
CA PRO A 204 1.45 10.32 4.81
C PRO A 204 0.94 11.47 3.94
N LEU A 205 -0.38 11.52 3.73
CA LEU A 205 -1.00 12.73 3.16
C LEU A 205 -0.94 13.84 4.20
N THR A 206 -0.46 15.01 3.78
CA THR A 206 -0.38 16.21 4.63
C THR A 206 -1.39 17.29 4.23
N SER A 207 -2.09 17.08 3.11
CA SER A 207 -3.11 17.98 2.57
C SER A 207 -4.24 17.18 1.92
N ALA A 208 -5.30 17.88 1.52
CA ALA A 208 -6.38 17.28 0.73
C ALA A 208 -5.83 16.55 -0.52
N PRO A 209 -6.43 15.42 -0.92
CA PRO A 209 -6.05 14.69 -2.13
C PRO A 209 -6.11 15.56 -3.39
N THR A 210 -5.17 15.35 -4.30
CA THR A 210 -5.20 15.91 -5.65
C THR A 210 -6.38 15.32 -6.44
N PRO A 211 -6.90 16.00 -7.49
CA PRO A 211 -7.98 15.47 -8.32
C PRO A 211 -7.74 14.06 -8.91
N PRO A 212 -6.52 13.71 -9.37
CA PRO A 212 -6.22 12.34 -9.78
C PRO A 212 -6.44 11.33 -8.66
N LEU A 213 -5.99 11.63 -7.44
CA LEU A 213 -6.15 10.74 -6.29
C LEU A 213 -7.60 10.66 -5.81
N SER A 214 -8.33 11.77 -5.76
CA SER A 214 -9.72 11.79 -5.29
C SER A 214 -10.70 11.07 -6.20
N SER A 215 -10.34 10.86 -7.46
CA SER A 215 -11.15 10.13 -8.45
C SER A 215 -10.64 8.72 -8.76
N ALA A 216 -9.55 8.27 -8.13
CA ALA A 216 -8.88 7.02 -8.47
C ALA A 216 -9.60 5.75 -7.99
N PHE A 217 -10.49 5.83 -6.99
CA PHE A 217 -11.10 4.64 -6.36
C PHE A 217 -12.64 4.65 -6.36
N PRO A 218 -13.30 4.90 -7.50
CA PRO A 218 -14.75 5.12 -7.53
C PRO A 218 -15.57 3.89 -7.11
N MET A 219 -15.05 2.69 -7.37
CA MET A 219 -15.74 1.41 -7.16
C MET A 219 -15.04 0.50 -6.14
N LEU A 220 -14.01 1.01 -5.46
CA LEU A 220 -13.22 0.19 -4.54
C LEU A 220 -14.07 -0.18 -3.31
N ARG A 221 -14.25 -1.49 -3.12
CA ARG A 221 -15.04 -2.08 -2.02
C ARG A 221 -14.17 -2.59 -0.89
N GLN A 222 -12.98 -3.10 -1.20
CA GLN A 222 -12.07 -3.62 -0.20
C GLN A 222 -10.68 -2.99 -0.35
N LEU A 223 -10.13 -2.52 0.77
CA LEU A 223 -8.81 -1.93 0.85
C LEU A 223 -8.01 -2.57 1.99
N VAL A 224 -6.84 -3.10 1.67
CA VAL A 224 -5.93 -3.73 2.65
C VAL A 224 -4.66 -2.90 2.77
N LEU A 225 -4.43 -2.35 3.96
CA LEU A 225 -3.32 -1.47 4.33
C LEU A 225 -2.53 -2.03 5.52
N ASN A 226 -2.39 -3.35 5.59
CA ASN A 226 -1.71 -3.98 6.72
C ASN A 226 -0.21 -3.65 6.70
N ALA A 227 0.38 -3.37 7.87
CA ALA A 227 1.80 -3.06 8.01
C ALA A 227 2.31 -1.95 7.06
N THR A 228 1.48 -0.95 6.78
CA THR A 228 1.82 0.22 5.94
C THR A 228 2.21 1.45 6.78
N GLY A 229 1.85 1.45 8.07
CA GLY A 229 1.90 2.64 8.93
C GLY A 229 0.73 3.60 8.71
N ALA A 230 -0.32 3.17 8.00
CA ALA A 230 -1.54 3.96 7.84
C ALA A 230 -2.25 4.18 9.19
N THR A 231 -2.90 5.33 9.34
CA THR A 231 -3.58 5.78 10.56
C THR A 231 -4.94 6.35 10.20
N PHE A 232 -5.81 6.58 11.19
CA PHE A 232 -7.12 7.20 10.96
C PHE A 232 -7.02 8.63 10.40
N ALA A 233 -5.95 9.36 10.73
CA ALA A 233 -5.65 10.65 10.13
C ALA A 233 -5.49 10.55 8.59
N HIS A 234 -4.82 9.49 8.12
CA HIS A 234 -4.68 9.23 6.69
C HIS A 234 -6.01 8.89 6.02
N LEU A 235 -6.85 8.10 6.70
CA LEU A 235 -8.16 7.74 6.18
C LEU A 235 -9.06 8.97 6.04
N GLU A 236 -9.08 9.88 7.02
CA GLU A 236 -9.96 11.06 6.96
C GLU A 236 -9.65 11.91 5.71
N LEU A 237 -8.39 12.00 5.31
CA LEU A 237 -7.97 12.67 4.08
C LEU A 237 -8.40 11.91 2.81
N LEU A 238 -8.39 10.58 2.84
CA LEU A 238 -8.77 9.72 1.69
C LEU A 238 -10.28 9.46 1.57
N LYS A 239 -11.06 9.83 2.59
CA LYS A 239 -12.49 9.52 2.66
C LYS A 239 -13.27 9.92 1.42
N GLY A 240 -13.00 11.12 0.89
CA GLY A 240 -13.66 11.60 -0.33
C GLY A 240 -13.33 10.77 -1.59
N ALA A 241 -12.22 10.03 -1.56
CA ALA A 241 -11.78 9.18 -2.66
C ALA A 241 -12.36 7.75 -2.60
N LEU A 242 -12.93 7.35 -1.45
CA LEU A 242 -13.33 5.96 -1.15
C LEU A 242 -14.84 5.85 -0.85
N PRO A 243 -15.74 6.28 -1.76
CA PRO A 243 -17.17 6.38 -1.47
C PRO A 243 -17.89 5.02 -1.31
N ALA A 244 -17.34 3.97 -1.92
CA ALA A 244 -17.94 2.63 -1.98
C ALA A 244 -17.26 1.61 -1.05
N LEU A 245 -16.38 2.04 -0.14
CA LEU A 245 -15.58 1.13 0.68
C LEU A 245 -16.45 0.39 1.70
N GLU A 246 -16.40 -0.94 1.67
CA GLU A 246 -17.16 -1.87 2.50
C GLU A 246 -16.27 -2.60 3.51
N ASP A 247 -15.05 -2.97 3.13
CA ASP A 247 -14.11 -3.70 3.99
C ASP A 247 -12.74 -3.01 4.03
N LEU A 248 -12.26 -2.69 5.24
CA LEU A 248 -10.99 -2.04 5.46
C LEU A 248 -10.12 -2.84 6.43
N HIS A 249 -8.90 -3.15 6.00
CA HIS A 249 -7.91 -3.84 6.82
C HIS A 249 -6.72 -2.94 7.10
N MET A 250 -6.41 -2.76 8.38
CA MET A 250 -5.32 -1.91 8.87
C MET A 250 -4.57 -2.59 10.01
N ALA A 251 -4.34 -3.88 9.87
CA ALA A 251 -3.64 -4.67 10.86
C ALA A 251 -2.15 -4.29 10.94
N SER A 252 -1.52 -4.48 12.10
CA SER A 252 -0.07 -4.28 12.27
C SER A 252 0.46 -2.88 11.89
N ASN A 253 -0.35 -1.83 12.03
CA ASN A 253 0.04 -0.45 11.72
C ASN A 253 0.61 0.32 12.92
N GLY A 254 0.72 -0.33 14.09
CA GLY A 254 1.28 0.29 15.29
C GLY A 254 0.40 1.39 15.90
N MET A 255 -0.88 1.45 15.55
CA MET A 255 -1.80 2.49 16.02
C MET A 255 -2.07 2.35 17.52
N ALA A 256 -1.86 3.42 18.29
CA ALA A 256 -2.13 3.45 19.73
C ALA A 256 -3.48 4.08 20.11
N SER A 257 -4.05 4.90 19.21
CA SER A 257 -5.38 5.51 19.32
C SER A 257 -6.06 5.61 17.95
N LEU A 258 -7.35 5.90 17.96
CA LEU A 258 -8.17 6.12 16.76
C LEU A 258 -8.19 7.60 16.32
N ASP A 259 -7.28 8.43 16.83
CA ASP A 259 -7.33 9.88 16.57
C ASP A 259 -7.01 10.22 15.10
N THR A 260 -7.81 11.13 14.55
CA THR A 260 -7.63 11.67 13.19
C THR A 260 -6.69 12.87 13.15
N SER A 261 -6.41 13.48 14.30
CA SER A 261 -5.42 14.56 14.43
C SER A 261 -4.78 14.54 15.82
N PRO A 262 -3.45 14.76 15.92
CA PRO A 262 -2.79 14.96 17.21
C PRO A 262 -3.19 16.27 17.89
N SER A 263 -3.68 17.26 17.14
CA SER A 263 -4.12 18.56 17.71
C SER A 263 -5.54 18.52 18.29
N GLU A 264 -6.35 17.56 17.86
CA GLU A 264 -7.75 17.40 18.30
C GLU A 264 -8.02 15.93 18.71
N PRO A 265 -7.44 15.48 19.85
CA PRO A 265 -7.69 14.13 20.35
C PRO A 265 -9.18 13.96 20.66
N GLY A 266 -9.75 12.80 20.32
CA GLY A 266 -11.17 12.54 20.56
C GLY A 266 -12.13 13.12 19.51
N ALA A 267 -11.64 13.81 18.48
CA ALA A 267 -12.50 14.25 17.37
C ALA A 267 -13.28 13.07 16.77
N PRO A 268 -14.57 13.27 16.42
CA PRO A 268 -15.37 12.19 15.87
C PRO A 268 -14.84 11.82 14.49
N ILE A 269 -14.65 10.52 14.26
CA ILE A 269 -14.48 10.00 12.91
C ILE A 269 -15.90 9.96 12.32
N VAL A 270 -16.12 10.53 11.14
CA VAL A 270 -17.45 10.58 10.52
C VAL A 270 -17.36 10.21 9.05
N GLY A 271 -18.48 9.80 8.45
CA GLY A 271 -18.62 9.74 6.99
C GLY A 271 -18.06 8.48 6.32
N TRP A 272 -18.20 7.32 6.95
CA TRP A 272 -17.95 6.01 6.35
C TRP A 272 -19.21 5.13 6.34
N PRO A 273 -20.30 5.56 5.67
CA PRO A 273 -21.62 4.92 5.79
C PRO A 273 -21.68 3.51 5.18
N SER A 274 -20.79 3.23 4.23
CA SER A 274 -20.75 1.95 3.49
C SER A 274 -19.91 0.89 4.20
N LEU A 275 -19.08 1.26 5.19
CA LEU A 275 -18.12 0.34 5.80
C LEU A 275 -18.84 -0.68 6.69
N ARG A 276 -18.58 -1.96 6.43
CA ARG A 276 -19.17 -3.14 7.10
C ARG A 276 -18.12 -3.94 7.84
N GLY A 277 -16.89 -4.02 7.32
CA GLY A 277 -15.79 -4.72 7.96
C GLY A 277 -14.62 -3.80 8.26
N LEU A 278 -14.12 -3.90 9.48
CA LEU A 278 -12.95 -3.17 9.94
C LEU A 278 -12.02 -4.12 10.71
N ASP A 279 -10.81 -4.29 10.20
CA ASP A 279 -9.75 -5.07 10.84
C ASP A 279 -8.66 -4.15 11.37
N LEU A 280 -8.56 -4.08 12.70
CA LEU A 280 -7.55 -3.33 13.46
C LEU A 280 -6.65 -4.27 14.27
N SER A 281 -6.52 -5.53 13.87
CA SER A 281 -5.70 -6.51 14.58
C SER A 281 -4.22 -6.12 14.68
N ASP A 282 -3.55 -6.62 15.70
CA ASP A 282 -2.10 -6.47 15.93
C ASP A 282 -1.62 -5.01 15.94
N ASN A 283 -2.48 -4.09 16.39
CA ASN A 283 -2.13 -2.70 16.67
C ASN A 283 -1.75 -2.52 18.16
N LEU A 284 -1.54 -1.27 18.57
CA LEU A 284 -1.15 -0.91 19.93
C LEU A 284 -2.29 -0.24 20.71
N LEU A 285 -3.54 -0.42 20.28
CA LEU A 285 -4.70 0.21 20.89
C LEU A 285 -4.77 -0.22 22.36
N CYS A 286 -4.72 0.76 23.26
CA CYS A 286 -4.68 0.52 24.71
C CYS A 286 -5.82 1.19 25.47
N ARG A 287 -6.54 2.11 24.82
CA ARG A 287 -7.76 2.73 25.31
C ARG A 287 -8.93 2.22 24.49
N TRP A 288 -10.08 2.04 25.14
CA TRP A 288 -11.31 1.58 24.49
C TRP A 288 -12.53 2.40 24.92
N GLU A 289 -12.49 2.94 26.14
CA GLU A 289 -13.51 3.85 26.66
C GLU A 289 -13.53 5.15 25.83
N GLY A 290 -14.70 5.48 25.26
CA GLY A 290 -14.90 6.59 24.32
C GLY A 290 -14.55 6.27 22.85
N ASP A 291 -13.58 5.40 22.59
CA ASP A 291 -13.21 4.98 21.23
C ASP A 291 -14.29 4.11 20.58
N LEU A 292 -15.03 3.31 21.37
CA LEU A 292 -16.15 2.52 20.86
C LEU A 292 -17.31 3.41 20.36
N ASP A 293 -17.66 4.46 21.10
CA ASP A 293 -18.71 5.39 20.70
C ASP A 293 -18.30 6.15 19.43
N ARG A 294 -17.02 6.52 19.33
CA ARG A 294 -16.45 7.11 18.12
C ARG A 294 -16.52 6.15 16.93
N LEU A 295 -16.18 4.87 17.10
CA LEU A 295 -16.32 3.85 16.05
C LEU A 295 -17.78 3.67 15.63
N GLY A 296 -18.71 3.64 16.59
CA GLY A 296 -20.14 3.54 16.32
C GLY A 296 -20.67 4.73 15.52
N ALA A 297 -20.26 5.96 15.88
CA ALA A 297 -20.61 7.16 15.13
C ALA A 297 -19.96 7.21 13.73
N ALA A 298 -18.73 6.70 13.62
CA ALA A 298 -17.97 6.67 12.37
C ALA A 298 -18.51 5.69 11.35
N PHE A 299 -18.88 4.50 11.83
CA PHE A 299 -19.19 3.32 11.04
C PHE A 299 -20.59 2.81 11.40
N PRO A 300 -21.66 3.56 11.06
CA PRO A 300 -23.02 3.19 11.45
C PRO A 300 -23.49 1.86 10.83
N GLY A 301 -22.85 1.41 9.75
CA GLY A 301 -23.12 0.14 9.07
C GLY A 301 -22.20 -1.01 9.45
N LEU A 302 -21.33 -0.85 10.46
CA LEU A 302 -20.30 -1.85 10.79
C LEU A 302 -20.93 -3.15 11.29
N GLN A 303 -20.53 -4.26 10.68
CA GLN A 303 -21.01 -5.61 10.99
C GLN A 303 -19.91 -6.51 11.57
N ARG A 304 -18.65 -6.22 11.22
CA ARG A 304 -17.49 -7.01 11.63
C ARG A 304 -16.38 -6.07 12.10
N LEU A 305 -15.94 -6.28 13.34
CA LEU A 305 -14.82 -5.56 13.93
C LEU A 305 -13.81 -6.58 14.47
N VAL A 306 -12.55 -6.50 14.02
CA VAL A 306 -11.47 -7.39 14.46
C VAL A 306 -10.45 -6.58 15.25
N LEU A 307 -10.19 -7.00 16.50
CA LEU A 307 -9.34 -6.27 17.47
C LEU A 307 -8.27 -7.15 18.13
N ASN A 308 -8.08 -8.37 17.62
CA ASN A 308 -7.10 -9.32 18.17
C ASN A 308 -5.70 -8.70 18.23
N GLY A 309 -4.87 -9.09 19.20
CA GLY A 309 -3.48 -8.62 19.27
C GLY A 309 -3.27 -7.16 19.71
N ASN A 310 -4.33 -6.47 20.16
CA ASN A 310 -4.22 -5.13 20.75
C ASN A 310 -3.89 -5.17 22.26
N ARG A 311 -3.66 -4.01 22.87
CA ARG A 311 -3.31 -3.82 24.29
C ARG A 311 -4.53 -3.39 25.14
N LEU A 312 -5.72 -3.80 24.74
CA LEU A 312 -6.98 -3.46 25.42
C LEU A 312 -7.02 -4.12 26.80
N ARG A 313 -7.17 -3.32 27.85
CA ARG A 313 -7.21 -3.81 29.24
C ARG A 313 -8.63 -4.06 29.74
N SER A 314 -9.60 -3.33 29.22
CA SER A 314 -11.01 -3.42 29.61
C SER A 314 -11.91 -3.05 28.44
N LEU A 315 -13.06 -3.72 28.36
CA LEU A 315 -14.15 -3.37 27.45
C LEU A 315 -15.32 -2.90 28.32
N SER A 316 -15.51 -1.59 28.43
CA SER A 316 -16.70 -0.99 29.06
C SER A 316 -17.64 -0.50 27.98
N PHE A 317 -18.92 -0.76 28.15
CA PHE A 317 -19.99 -0.19 27.34
C PHE A 317 -20.64 0.90 28.17
N ALA A 318 -20.86 2.09 27.61
CA ALA A 318 -21.71 3.06 28.27
C ALA A 318 -23.10 2.41 28.48
N PRO A 319 -23.70 2.50 29.68
CA PRO A 319 -25.07 2.04 29.87
C PRO A 319 -25.98 2.78 28.87
N PRO A 320 -26.97 2.10 28.28
CA PRO A 320 -27.93 2.78 27.42
C PRO A 320 -28.55 3.96 28.18
N PRO A 321 -28.81 5.10 27.52
CA PRO A 321 -29.47 6.22 28.18
C PRO A 321 -30.77 5.73 28.79
N GLU A 322 -30.97 5.96 30.09
CA GLU A 322 -32.22 5.60 30.76
C GLU A 322 -33.37 6.24 29.98
N GLU A 323 -34.27 5.41 29.43
CA GLU A 323 -35.54 5.92 28.92
C GLU A 323 -36.21 6.65 30.07
N GLY A 324 -36.33 7.97 29.94
CA GLY A 324 -37.00 8.83 30.91
C GLY A 324 -38.45 8.40 31.09
N GLY A 325 -38.66 7.47 32.02
CA GLY A 325 -39.96 7.06 32.49
C GLY A 325 -40.52 8.14 33.42
N GLU A 326 -41.06 9.20 32.84
CA GLU A 326 -42.11 9.98 33.48
C GLU A 326 -43.42 9.76 32.72
N LEU A 327 -44.02 8.58 32.94
CA LEU A 327 -45.49 8.50 32.98
C LEU A 327 -45.91 8.97 34.37
N GLY A 328 -46.00 10.29 34.54
CA GLY A 328 -46.49 10.93 35.75
C GLY A 328 -47.85 11.58 35.51
N GLY A 329 -48.89 10.99 36.10
CA GLY A 329 -50.06 11.67 36.68
C GLY A 329 -51.16 12.14 35.75
#